data_AF-A0A7S1MDG1-F1
#
_entry.id   AF-A0A7S1MDG1-F1
#
_cell.length_a   1.000
_cell.length_b   1.000
_cell.length_c   1.000
_cell.angle_alpha   90.00
_cell.angle_beta   90.00
_cell.angle_gamma   90.00
#
_symmetry.space_group_name_H-M   'P 1'
#
loop_
_entity.id
_entity.type
_entity.pdbx_description
1 polymer ?
#
loop_
_entity_poly.entity_id
_entity_poly.type
_entity_poly.pdbx_seq_one_letter_code
_entity_poly.pdbx_strand_id
1 'polypeptide(L)'
;MLHTSTIAAEDESPRTQERAISHRSTKTTTTAAARRPRRDLENFDAKSDVKPLLTTPRSVLACAQEGVDPEQLRYRGVKDFMLACRDDREVAKVKQRHHEHRRRELLDACRERRRQIIENLASATGNADDEQAPRRAATPAVAATSDLVSSRRGTQDADTHAASRQNNADGRRTSATAASSRSASRSGGSGSDDDSDGGREGSSPSWDELAGTGNDAGAEGVLSPEEFARQRAKAKKLKVARQVDKMKRAMEKNKQREEAQIEHVAAMRRRMKQQEQERQQQLEREEVLRYLKQRQARKREAQLAVQREQREAATAARQAALRAERDARAAELRRQEEERERQQEERRREREAEIARRMEEQQQRLQSIYEHNEAIVAGRAADLQERMAAADEQRARLQEQRDKELAQRREANQQKQQSNEEKRRKADERFRDKLGGYVTKAKSAEERRKEREAQRENELKLRRLEEAEEAERRAKV
;
A
#
# COMPACT_ATOMS: atom_id res chain seq x y z
N MET A 1 -11.02 -40.73 -40.87
CA MET A 1 -11.93 -41.42 -39.93
C MET A 1 -12.57 -40.34 -39.07
N LEU A 2 -13.81 -40.01 -39.41
CA LEU A 2 -14.61 -38.93 -38.84
C LEU A 2 -15.49 -39.54 -37.76
N HIS A 3 -15.52 -38.98 -36.55
CA HIS A 3 -16.51 -39.31 -35.53
C HIS A 3 -17.31 -38.05 -35.21
N THR A 4 -18.49 -38.00 -35.83
CA THR A 4 -19.59 -37.06 -35.58
C THR A 4 -20.54 -37.70 -34.56
N SER A 5 -20.71 -37.06 -33.41
CA SER A 5 -21.82 -37.28 -32.46
C SER A 5 -22.37 -35.87 -32.20
N THR A 6 -23.55 -35.42 -32.61
CA THR A 6 -24.91 -35.97 -32.71
C THR A 6 -25.47 -36.41 -31.36
N ILE A 7 -25.95 -35.44 -30.57
CA ILE A 7 -26.89 -35.67 -29.47
C ILE A 7 -28.04 -34.66 -29.61
N ALA A 8 -29.25 -35.23 -29.72
CA ALA A 8 -30.58 -34.63 -29.77
C ALA A 8 -30.89 -33.82 -28.49
N ALA A 9 -31.63 -32.71 -28.46
CA ALA A 9 -32.99 -32.41 -28.94
C ALA A 9 -34.10 -33.16 -28.18
N GLU A 10 -34.45 -32.65 -27.01
CA GLU A 10 -35.75 -32.75 -26.30
C GLU A 10 -35.86 -31.40 -25.54
N ASP A 11 -36.71 -30.41 -25.82
CA ASP A 11 -38.13 -30.30 -26.21
C ASP A 11 -39.12 -30.90 -25.21
N GLU A 12 -39.26 -30.26 -24.05
CA GLU A 12 -40.46 -30.34 -23.21
C GLU A 12 -40.75 -28.99 -22.52
N SER A 13 -41.59 -28.19 -23.17
CA SER A 13 -42.54 -27.25 -22.58
C SER A 13 -43.92 -27.76 -23.05
N PRO A 14 -45.06 -27.67 -22.32
CA PRO A 14 -45.44 -26.57 -21.42
C PRO A 14 -46.24 -26.99 -20.16
N ARG A 15 -46.30 -26.13 -19.14
CA ARG A 15 -47.45 -26.13 -18.22
C ARG A 15 -47.66 -24.77 -17.56
N THR A 16 -48.42 -23.96 -18.26
CA THR A 16 -49.30 -22.93 -17.71
C THR A 16 -50.22 -23.56 -16.66
N GLN A 17 -50.01 -23.19 -15.40
CA GLN A 17 -51.07 -23.24 -14.39
C GLN A 17 -51.34 -21.82 -13.93
N GLU A 18 -52.34 -21.22 -14.58
CA GLU A 18 -53.16 -20.17 -13.98
C GLU A 18 -53.75 -20.69 -12.67
N ARG A 19 -53.33 -20.11 -11.56
CA ARG A 19 -54.04 -20.24 -10.29
C ARG A 19 -54.19 -18.86 -9.65
N ALA A 20 -55.41 -18.37 -9.81
CA ALA A 20 -56.22 -17.68 -8.82
C ALA A 20 -55.50 -16.66 -7.92
N ILE A 21 -55.74 -15.41 -8.28
CA ILE A 21 -55.84 -14.25 -7.40
C ILE A 21 -56.40 -14.66 -6.03
N SER A 22 -55.55 -14.59 -5.00
CA SER A 22 -55.98 -14.49 -3.60
C SER A 22 -55.29 -13.28 -3.00
N HIS A 23 -55.99 -12.14 -3.04
CA HIS A 23 -55.68 -10.95 -2.27
C HIS A 23 -55.87 -11.25 -0.78
N ARG A 24 -54.96 -12.03 -0.18
CA ARG A 24 -54.88 -12.15 1.27
C ARG A 24 -54.05 -10.98 1.77
N SER A 25 -54.77 -9.94 2.21
CA SER A 25 -54.25 -8.87 3.04
C SER A 25 -53.65 -9.46 4.32
N THR A 26 -52.37 -9.84 4.28
CA THR A 26 -51.58 -10.06 5.48
C THR A 26 -51.11 -8.70 5.94
N LYS A 27 -51.84 -8.15 6.92
CA LYS A 27 -51.33 -7.15 7.85
C LYS A 27 -49.91 -7.56 8.23
N THR A 28 -48.90 -6.86 7.72
CA THR A 28 -47.53 -6.95 8.22
C THR A 28 -47.52 -6.28 9.58
N THR A 29 -47.97 -7.02 10.59
CA THR A 29 -47.55 -6.80 11.96
C THR A 29 -46.04 -6.77 11.95
N THR A 30 -45.50 -5.59 12.21
CA THR A 30 -44.11 -5.28 12.50
C THR A 30 -43.70 -5.98 13.79
N THR A 31 -43.73 -7.31 13.82
CA THR A 31 -42.95 -8.08 14.78
C THR A 31 -41.52 -7.74 14.48
N ALA A 32 -40.84 -7.12 15.45
CA ALA A 32 -39.42 -6.84 15.43
C ALA A 32 -38.66 -8.11 15.04
N ALA A 33 -38.46 -8.29 13.73
CA ALA A 33 -37.61 -9.33 13.19
C ALA A 33 -36.24 -9.04 13.81
N ALA A 34 -35.86 -9.87 14.78
CA ALA A 34 -34.56 -9.82 15.42
C ALA A 34 -33.53 -9.72 14.29
N ARG A 35 -33.04 -8.50 14.06
CA ARG A 35 -32.17 -8.18 12.93
C ARG A 35 -30.99 -9.11 13.09
N ARG A 36 -30.90 -10.14 12.24
CA ARG A 36 -29.74 -11.02 12.22
C ARG A 36 -28.53 -10.10 12.17
N PRO A 37 -27.57 -10.25 13.10
CA PRO A 37 -26.44 -9.33 13.19
C PRO A 37 -25.79 -9.27 11.81
N ARG A 38 -25.63 -8.05 11.28
CA ARG A 38 -25.00 -7.87 9.98
C ARG A 38 -23.59 -8.45 10.07
N ARG A 39 -23.33 -9.51 9.29
CA ARG A 39 -22.02 -10.13 9.22
C ARG A 39 -21.22 -9.43 8.13
N ASP A 40 -20.08 -8.92 8.55
CA ASP A 40 -19.06 -8.24 7.76
C ASP A 40 -17.79 -9.07 7.75
N LEU A 41 -16.92 -8.85 6.77
CA LEU A 41 -15.59 -9.49 6.71
C LEU A 41 -14.71 -9.21 7.95
N GLU A 42 -14.93 -8.07 8.63
CA GLU A 42 -14.23 -7.71 9.89
C GLU A 42 -14.74 -8.53 11.08
N ASN A 43 -16.05 -8.70 11.18
CA ASN A 43 -16.71 -9.44 12.27
C ASN A 43 -16.91 -10.92 11.90
N PHE A 44 -16.17 -11.40 10.91
CA PHE A 44 -16.29 -12.76 10.42
C PHE A 44 -15.65 -13.74 11.42
N ASP A 45 -16.47 -14.54 12.09
CA ASP A 45 -15.97 -15.60 12.96
C ASP A 45 -15.34 -16.72 12.12
N ALA A 46 -14.01 -16.70 12.06
CA ALA A 46 -13.19 -17.65 11.32
C ALA A 46 -13.39 -19.12 11.77
N LYS A 47 -13.99 -19.35 12.95
CA LYS A 47 -14.24 -20.69 13.49
C LYS A 47 -15.69 -21.14 13.34
N SER A 48 -16.58 -20.32 12.77
CA SER A 48 -17.99 -20.69 12.65
C SER A 48 -18.24 -21.61 11.45
N ASP A 49 -18.91 -22.74 11.70
CA ASP A 49 -19.35 -23.69 10.67
C ASP A 49 -20.62 -23.23 9.93
N VAL A 50 -21.23 -22.15 10.41
CA VAL A 50 -22.47 -21.58 9.87
C VAL A 50 -22.18 -20.91 8.53
N LYS A 51 -23.05 -21.14 7.53
CA LYS A 51 -22.90 -20.52 6.21
C LYS A 51 -22.67 -19.01 6.32
N PRO A 52 -21.60 -18.49 5.70
CA PRO A 52 -21.24 -17.08 5.80
C PRO A 52 -22.20 -16.23 4.97
N LEU A 53 -23.28 -15.77 5.59
CA LEU A 53 -24.15 -14.77 4.97
C LEU A 53 -23.51 -13.39 5.14
N LEU A 54 -22.62 -13.01 4.21
CA LEU A 54 -22.10 -11.65 4.13
C LEU A 54 -23.26 -10.72 3.75
N THR A 55 -23.68 -9.87 4.69
CA THR A 55 -24.87 -9.03 4.50
C THR A 55 -24.54 -7.61 4.07
N THR A 56 -23.28 -7.19 4.19
CA THR A 56 -22.90 -5.83 3.81
C THR A 56 -22.49 -5.75 2.35
N PRO A 57 -23.04 -4.78 1.58
CA PRO A 57 -22.73 -4.60 0.17
C PRO A 57 -21.23 -4.49 -0.12
N ARG A 58 -20.50 -3.79 0.76
CA ARG A 58 -19.04 -3.61 0.62
C ARG A 58 -18.26 -4.91 0.76
N SER A 59 -18.68 -5.80 1.65
CA SER A 59 -18.05 -7.11 1.82
C SER A 59 -18.35 -8.03 0.66
N VAL A 60 -19.58 -8.02 0.14
CA VAL A 60 -19.95 -8.78 -1.07
C VAL A 60 -19.16 -8.29 -2.28
N LEU A 61 -19.03 -6.97 -2.44
CA LEU A 61 -18.28 -6.36 -3.54
C LEU A 61 -16.78 -6.68 -3.45
N ALA A 62 -16.20 -6.68 -2.24
CA ALA A 62 -14.81 -7.08 -2.03
C ALA A 62 -14.56 -8.54 -2.49
N CYS A 63 -15.42 -9.49 -2.08
CA CYS A 63 -15.31 -10.88 -2.52
C CYS A 63 -15.47 -11.02 -4.03
N ALA A 64 -16.39 -10.27 -4.65
CA ALA A 64 -16.59 -10.29 -6.10
C ALA A 64 -15.37 -9.74 -6.87
N GLN A 65 -14.71 -8.69 -6.36
CA GLN A 65 -13.50 -8.14 -6.99
C GLN A 65 -12.28 -9.05 -6.87
N GLU A 66 -12.17 -9.80 -5.78
CA GLU A 66 -11.13 -10.83 -5.61
C GLU A 66 -11.45 -12.15 -6.33
N GLY A 67 -12.64 -12.29 -6.93
CA GLY A 67 -13.08 -13.53 -7.58
C GLY A 67 -13.30 -14.69 -6.59
N VAL A 68 -13.65 -14.38 -5.34
CA VAL A 68 -13.82 -15.37 -4.26
C VAL A 68 -15.30 -15.60 -3.97
N ASP A 69 -15.76 -16.84 -4.08
CA ASP A 69 -17.11 -17.20 -3.65
C ASP A 69 -17.21 -17.15 -2.13
N PRO A 70 -18.24 -16.53 -1.54
CA PRO A 70 -18.42 -16.50 -0.09
C PRO A 70 -18.45 -17.90 0.55
N GLU A 71 -18.88 -18.94 -0.18
CA GLU A 71 -18.88 -20.32 0.32
C GLU A 71 -17.47 -20.90 0.52
N GLN A 72 -16.46 -20.40 -0.19
CA GLN A 72 -15.05 -20.80 -0.02
C GLN A 72 -14.46 -20.27 1.29
N LEU A 73 -15.03 -19.21 1.85
CA LEU A 73 -14.61 -18.62 3.13
C LEU A 73 -15.15 -19.39 4.36
N ARG A 74 -16.00 -20.40 4.15
CA ARG A 74 -16.60 -21.21 5.23
C ARG A 74 -15.56 -22.15 5.86
N TYR A 75 -15.62 -22.31 7.19
CA TYR A 75 -14.87 -23.37 7.86
C TYR A 75 -15.37 -24.75 7.44
N ARG A 76 -14.43 -25.62 7.08
CA ARG A 76 -14.68 -27.02 6.78
C ARG A 76 -13.92 -27.88 7.79
N GLY A 77 -14.66 -28.68 8.55
CA GLY A 77 -14.07 -29.56 9.55
C GLY A 77 -13.40 -30.77 8.89
N VAL A 78 -12.58 -31.51 9.65
CA VAL A 78 -11.96 -32.76 9.15
C VAL A 78 -13.02 -33.74 8.62
N LYS A 79 -14.21 -33.77 9.24
CA LYS A 79 -15.34 -34.62 8.83
C LYS A 79 -15.78 -34.37 7.37
N ASP A 80 -15.73 -33.13 6.90
CA ASP A 80 -16.10 -32.79 5.53
C ASP A 80 -15.09 -33.33 4.51
N PHE A 81 -13.82 -33.45 4.92
CA PHE A 81 -12.75 -34.00 4.08
C PHE A 81 -12.65 -35.53 4.15
N MET A 82 -13.17 -36.17 5.21
CA MET A 82 -13.19 -37.63 5.36
C MET A 82 -13.98 -38.30 4.22
N LEU A 83 -15.16 -37.75 3.89
CA LEU A 83 -15.98 -38.22 2.77
C LEU A 83 -15.22 -38.19 1.43
N ALA A 84 -14.37 -37.17 1.22
CA ALA A 84 -13.57 -37.01 0.01
C ALA A 84 -12.28 -37.86 0.00
N CYS A 85 -11.84 -38.36 1.16
CA CYS A 85 -10.57 -39.08 1.32
C CYS A 85 -10.75 -40.56 1.66
N ARG A 86 -11.92 -41.15 1.40
CA ARG A 86 -12.21 -42.57 1.70
C ARG A 86 -11.90 -42.94 3.16
N ASP A 87 -12.27 -42.06 4.08
CA ASP A 87 -12.06 -42.21 5.54
C ASP A 87 -10.60 -42.26 6.02
N ASP A 88 -9.62 -41.94 5.16
CA ASP A 88 -8.24 -41.76 5.59
C ASP A 88 -8.09 -40.45 6.39
N ARG A 89 -7.96 -40.62 7.72
CA ARG A 89 -7.90 -39.52 8.68
C ARG A 89 -6.65 -38.65 8.52
N GLU A 90 -5.52 -39.21 8.10
CA GLU A 90 -4.27 -38.44 7.97
C GLU A 90 -4.31 -37.56 6.74
N VAL A 91 -4.74 -38.12 5.61
CA VAL A 91 -4.93 -37.38 4.36
C VAL A 91 -6.00 -36.29 4.53
N ALA A 92 -7.10 -36.58 5.24
CA ALA A 92 -8.13 -35.60 5.55
C ALA A 92 -7.60 -34.43 6.39
N LYS A 93 -6.75 -34.68 7.40
CA LYS A 93 -6.10 -33.63 8.19
C LYS A 93 -5.17 -32.75 7.36
N VAL A 94 -4.40 -33.34 6.45
CA VAL A 94 -3.50 -32.58 5.56
C VAL A 94 -4.29 -31.69 4.63
N LYS A 95 -5.34 -32.22 3.97
CA LYS A 95 -6.23 -31.41 3.11
C LYS A 95 -6.96 -30.32 3.88
N GLN A 96 -7.41 -30.61 5.11
CA GLN A 96 -8.02 -29.60 5.98
C GLN A 96 -7.04 -28.48 6.31
N ARG A 97 -5.79 -28.79 6.68
CA ARG A 97 -4.75 -27.78 6.97
C ARG A 97 -4.46 -26.91 5.75
N HIS A 98 -4.34 -27.52 4.57
CA HIS A 98 -4.12 -26.79 3.33
C HIS A 98 -5.31 -25.88 2.99
N HIS A 99 -6.54 -26.39 3.12
CA HIS A 99 -7.75 -25.59 2.93
C HIS A 99 -7.83 -24.42 3.92
N GLU A 100 -7.58 -24.65 5.21
CA GLU A 100 -7.59 -23.61 6.25
C GLU A 100 -6.48 -22.57 6.06
N HIS A 101 -5.34 -22.96 5.48
CA HIS A 101 -4.30 -22.02 5.10
C HIS A 101 -4.78 -21.12 3.95
N ARG A 102 -5.21 -21.72 2.83
CA ARG A 102 -5.72 -20.99 1.66
C ARG A 102 -6.93 -20.10 2.00
N ARG A 103 -7.85 -20.60 2.83
CA ARG A 103 -9.01 -19.84 3.30
C ARG A 103 -8.61 -18.59 4.08
N ARG A 104 -7.58 -18.67 4.92
CA ARG A 104 -7.07 -17.50 5.66
C ARG A 104 -6.50 -16.45 4.72
N GLU A 105 -5.71 -16.87 3.73
CA GLU A 105 -5.17 -15.97 2.70
C GLU A 105 -6.30 -15.27 1.94
N LEU A 106 -7.33 -16.01 1.51
CA LEU A 106 -8.50 -15.44 0.83
C LEU A 106 -9.28 -14.46 1.72
N LEU A 107 -9.44 -14.76 3.02
CA LEU A 107 -10.08 -13.86 3.97
C LEU A 107 -9.30 -12.55 4.13
N ASP A 108 -7.98 -12.63 4.23
CA ASP A 108 -7.12 -11.46 4.41
C ASP A 108 -7.10 -10.58 3.15
N ALA A 109 -7.03 -11.19 1.96
CA ALA A 109 -7.18 -10.49 0.68
C ALA A 109 -8.54 -9.76 0.58
N CYS A 110 -9.65 -10.46 0.90
CA CYS A 110 -10.98 -9.85 0.90
C CYS A 110 -11.11 -8.69 1.91
N ARG A 111 -10.47 -8.81 3.09
CA ARG A 111 -10.45 -7.73 4.11
C ARG A 111 -9.66 -6.53 3.65
N GLU A 112 -8.51 -6.74 3.03
CA GLU A 112 -7.71 -5.67 2.43
C GLU A 112 -8.50 -4.96 1.32
N ARG A 113 -9.11 -5.72 0.41
CA ARG A 113 -9.93 -5.13 -0.66
C ARG A 113 -11.12 -4.34 -0.13
N ARG A 114 -11.77 -4.83 0.92
CA ARG A 114 -12.83 -4.07 1.62
C ARG A 114 -12.30 -2.75 2.20
N ARG A 115 -11.11 -2.74 2.80
CA ARG A 115 -10.49 -1.51 3.33
C ARG A 115 -10.23 -0.51 2.20
N GLN A 116 -9.69 -0.96 1.07
CA GLN A 116 -9.50 -0.12 -0.12
C GLN A 116 -10.82 0.45 -0.65
N ILE A 117 -11.91 -0.34 -0.69
CA ILE A 117 -13.23 0.16 -1.10
C ILE A 117 -13.73 1.25 -0.15
N ILE A 118 -13.54 1.08 1.16
CA ILE A 118 -13.95 2.09 2.16
C ILE A 118 -13.13 3.36 2.02
N GLU A 119 -11.81 3.24 1.85
CA GLU A 119 -10.89 4.36 1.66
C GLU A 119 -11.22 5.13 0.37
N ASN A 120 -11.38 4.44 -0.76
CA ASN A 120 -11.76 5.06 -2.02
C ASN A 120 -13.10 5.79 -1.93
N LEU A 121 -14.08 5.20 -1.23
CA LEU A 121 -15.37 5.88 -0.99
C LEU A 121 -15.21 7.10 -0.09
N ALA A 122 -14.39 7.02 0.96
CA ALA A 122 -14.12 8.15 1.86
C ALA A 122 -13.40 9.30 1.13
N SER A 123 -12.42 8.99 0.27
CA SER A 123 -11.72 9.96 -0.57
C SER A 123 -12.64 10.58 -1.63
N ALA A 124 -13.53 9.79 -2.23
CA ALA A 124 -14.52 10.29 -3.18
C ALA A 124 -15.54 11.25 -2.53
N THR A 125 -15.96 10.97 -1.29
CA THR A 125 -16.86 11.87 -0.55
C THR A 125 -16.14 13.09 0.02
N GLY A 126 -14.90 12.93 0.51
CA GLY A 126 -14.12 14.02 1.11
C GLY A 126 -13.73 15.12 0.13
N ASN A 127 -13.64 14.82 -1.16
CA ASN A 127 -13.38 15.82 -2.20
C ASN A 127 -14.65 16.51 -2.72
N ALA A 128 -15.84 15.99 -2.42
CA ALA A 128 -17.10 16.55 -2.92
C ALA A 128 -17.68 17.64 -2.00
N ASP A 129 -17.35 17.64 -0.71
CA ASP A 129 -17.94 18.56 0.27
C ASP A 129 -17.16 19.87 0.46
N ASP A 130 -15.90 19.97 0.00
CA ASP A 130 -15.08 21.21 0.08
C ASP A 130 -15.16 22.10 -1.18
N GLU A 131 -15.72 21.61 -2.30
CA GLU A 131 -15.84 22.38 -3.56
C GLU A 131 -17.26 22.89 -3.85
N GLN A 132 -18.22 22.70 -2.94
CA GLN A 132 -19.63 23.10 -3.13
C GLN A 132 -20.27 23.76 -1.89
N ALA A 133 -19.65 24.81 -1.36
CA ALA A 133 -20.32 25.84 -0.55
C ALA A 133 -19.70 27.23 -0.79
N PRO A 134 -20.48 28.33 -0.82
CA PRO A 134 -21.27 28.76 -1.96
C PRO A 134 -20.70 30.02 -2.61
N ARG A 135 -20.52 30.01 -3.94
CA ARG A 135 -20.54 31.26 -4.75
C ARG A 135 -21.99 31.74 -4.87
N ARG A 136 -22.55 32.22 -3.76
CA ARG A 136 -23.70 33.12 -3.72
C ARG A 136 -23.20 34.52 -3.41
N ALA A 137 -22.66 35.21 -4.41
CA ALA A 137 -22.51 36.65 -4.37
C ALA A 137 -22.58 37.22 -5.79
N ALA A 138 -23.53 38.15 -5.97
CA ALA A 138 -23.64 39.15 -7.02
C ALA A 138 -24.01 38.66 -8.44
N THR A 139 -25.32 38.60 -8.67
CA THR A 139 -25.92 39.07 -9.92
C THR A 139 -25.65 40.57 -10.11
N PRO A 140 -25.25 41.03 -11.31
CA PRO A 140 -25.75 42.27 -11.86
C PRO A 140 -26.72 41.94 -13.01
N ALA A 141 -27.93 42.47 -12.88
CA ALA A 141 -28.95 42.48 -13.90
C ALA A 141 -28.58 43.45 -15.02
N VAL A 142 -28.48 42.99 -16.27
CA VAL A 142 -28.76 43.82 -17.47
C VAL A 142 -29.20 42.92 -18.64
N ALA A 143 -30.40 43.21 -19.16
CA ALA A 143 -30.93 43.08 -20.53
C ALA A 143 -30.57 41.84 -21.39
N ALA A 144 -31.54 41.02 -21.80
CA ALA A 144 -32.34 41.19 -23.05
C ALA A 144 -31.41 41.34 -24.29
N THR A 145 -31.29 40.36 -25.18
CA THR A 145 -32.26 39.93 -26.21
C THR A 145 -32.06 38.44 -26.56
N SER A 146 -33.10 37.60 -26.59
CA SER A 146 -33.96 37.29 -27.76
C SER A 146 -33.19 36.71 -28.97
N ASP A 147 -33.27 35.39 -29.15
CA ASP A 147 -33.75 34.68 -30.36
C ASP A 147 -33.25 33.21 -30.36
N LEU A 148 -34.13 32.21 -30.17
CA LEU A 148 -34.82 31.43 -31.23
C LEU A 148 -33.78 30.68 -32.11
N VAL A 149 -33.67 29.34 -32.16
CA VAL A 149 -34.71 28.34 -32.43
C VAL A 149 -34.12 26.91 -32.47
N SER A 150 -34.89 25.93 -31.94
CA SER A 150 -34.91 24.48 -32.26
C SER A 150 -33.68 23.61 -31.97
N SER A 151 -33.73 22.35 -31.57
CA SER A 151 -34.73 21.26 -31.45
C SER A 151 -33.88 20.06 -30.92
N ARG A 152 -34.18 19.20 -29.95
CA ARG A 152 -35.28 18.23 -29.70
C ARG A 152 -35.03 17.68 -28.29
N ARG A 153 -36.01 17.65 -27.38
CA ARG A 153 -37.09 16.65 -27.16
C ARG A 153 -36.61 15.26 -26.71
N GLY A 154 -37.01 14.92 -25.48
CA GLY A 154 -36.96 13.60 -24.84
C GLY A 154 -36.90 13.75 -23.30
N THR A 155 -37.92 14.34 -22.66
CA THR A 155 -38.99 13.62 -21.89
C THR A 155 -38.40 12.76 -20.75
N GLN A 156 -38.49 13.23 -19.49
CA GLN A 156 -39.58 12.91 -18.52
C GLN A 156 -39.42 11.47 -17.99
N ASP A 157 -39.32 11.16 -16.69
CA ASP A 157 -40.00 11.65 -15.48
C ASP A 157 -39.05 11.46 -14.27
N ALA A 158 -38.86 12.41 -13.34
CA ALA A 158 -39.80 12.90 -12.34
C ALA A 158 -40.38 11.80 -11.45
N ASP A 159 -39.72 11.53 -10.32
CA ASP A 159 -40.44 11.25 -9.07
C ASP A 159 -39.61 11.70 -7.85
N THR A 160 -39.89 12.95 -7.47
CA THR A 160 -39.66 13.54 -6.17
C THR A 160 -40.47 12.83 -5.10
N HIS A 161 -39.80 12.22 -4.13
CA HIS A 161 -40.31 12.17 -2.76
C HIS A 161 -39.29 12.79 -1.79
N ALA A 162 -39.49 14.09 -1.58
CA ALA A 162 -39.05 14.80 -0.40
C ALA A 162 -39.76 14.21 0.82
N ALA A 163 -39.00 13.55 1.69
CA ALA A 163 -39.42 13.27 3.06
C ALA A 163 -38.53 14.08 4.00
N SER A 164 -39.04 15.26 4.32
CA SER A 164 -38.69 16.06 5.49
C SER A 164 -38.80 15.20 6.75
N ARG A 165 -37.69 15.06 7.50
CA ARG A 165 -37.74 14.79 8.94
C ARG A 165 -36.67 15.60 9.67
N GLN A 166 -37.22 16.62 10.32
CA GLN A 166 -36.75 17.37 11.47
C GLN A 166 -35.94 16.57 12.51
N ASN A 167 -35.01 17.31 13.12
CA ASN A 167 -34.58 17.30 14.52
C ASN A 167 -33.87 16.05 15.07
N ASN A 168 -32.57 16.20 15.33
CA ASN A 168 -32.07 16.24 16.71
C ASN A 168 -30.66 16.85 16.75
N ALA A 169 -30.59 18.04 17.36
CA ALA A 169 -29.44 18.45 18.14
C ALA A 169 -29.32 17.53 19.38
N ASP A 170 -28.14 17.55 20.00
CA ASP A 170 -27.75 16.90 21.26
C ASP A 170 -27.07 15.52 21.21
N GLY A 171 -25.85 15.52 21.80
CA GLY A 171 -25.11 14.35 22.28
C GLY A 171 -23.66 14.34 21.80
N ARG A 172 -22.70 15.05 22.41
CA ARG A 172 -22.10 14.75 23.73
C ARG A 172 -22.36 13.30 24.17
N ARG A 173 -21.44 12.38 23.82
CA ARG A 173 -21.13 11.13 24.56
C ARG A 173 -19.79 10.57 24.05
N THR A 174 -18.70 10.80 24.78
CA THR A 174 -18.07 9.84 25.70
C THR A 174 -17.63 8.54 25.02
N SER A 175 -16.37 8.49 24.59
CA SER A 175 -15.63 7.23 24.51
C SER A 175 -15.22 6.82 25.93
N ALA A 176 -16.05 5.96 26.51
CA ALA A 176 -15.75 5.15 27.68
C ALA A 176 -14.63 4.13 27.33
N THR A 177 -13.53 4.12 28.07
CA THR A 177 -13.25 3.24 29.23
C THR A 177 -13.11 1.74 28.91
N ALA A 178 -11.86 1.29 28.76
CA ALA A 178 -11.31 0.05 29.28
C ALA A 178 -9.79 0.33 29.41
N ALA A 179 -9.08 0.12 30.51
CA ALA A 179 -9.27 -0.80 31.62
C ALA A 179 -8.47 -0.33 32.85
N SER A 180 -8.79 -0.96 33.99
CA SER A 180 -7.96 -1.12 35.18
C SER A 180 -7.94 0.02 36.20
N SER A 181 -9.08 0.11 36.89
CA SER A 181 -9.25 0.62 38.24
C SER A 181 -8.32 -0.06 39.26
N ARG A 182 -7.63 0.75 40.07
CA ARG A 182 -7.22 0.42 41.46
C ARG A 182 -6.85 1.70 42.21
N SER A 183 -7.85 2.40 42.72
CA SER A 183 -7.72 3.30 43.87
C SER A 183 -9.09 3.72 44.42
N ALA A 184 -9.12 3.94 45.75
CA ALA A 184 -10.22 4.41 46.60
C ALA A 184 -11.29 3.36 46.94
N SER A 185 -11.88 3.28 48.13
CA SER A 185 -12.06 4.20 49.27
C SER A 185 -12.45 3.34 50.49
N ARG A 186 -12.03 3.62 51.73
CA ARG A 186 -12.64 4.56 52.68
C ARG A 186 -14.18 4.55 52.68
N SER A 187 -14.74 3.61 53.44
CA SER A 187 -15.99 3.70 54.20
C SER A 187 -15.68 3.02 55.55
N GLY A 188 -16.05 3.53 56.73
CA GLY A 188 -17.33 4.13 57.07
C GLY A 188 -18.22 3.04 57.69
N GLY A 189 -17.86 2.59 58.89
CA GLY A 189 -18.72 1.84 59.82
C GLY A 189 -18.24 2.21 61.23
N SER A 190 -19.00 2.91 62.07
CA SER A 190 -20.26 2.49 62.72
C SER A 190 -20.11 1.13 63.43
N GLY A 191 -19.28 1.13 64.48
CA GLY A 191 -19.26 0.10 65.51
C GLY A 191 -19.72 0.72 66.82
N SER A 192 -21.01 0.56 67.08
CA SER A 192 -21.66 0.68 68.39
C SER A 192 -21.45 -0.61 69.17
N ASP A 193 -20.86 -0.50 70.35
CA ASP A 193 -20.92 -1.43 71.50
C ASP A 193 -20.44 -0.54 72.68
N ASP A 194 -21.26 0.02 73.56
CA ASP A 194 -22.19 -0.60 74.51
C ASP A 194 -21.51 -1.71 75.32
N ASP A 195 -20.85 -1.32 76.42
CA ASP A 195 -20.91 -2.06 77.69
C ASP A 195 -20.25 -1.26 78.83
N SER A 196 -21.12 -0.69 79.67
CA SER A 196 -21.26 -0.94 81.11
C SER A 196 -20.10 -0.74 82.10
N ASP A 197 -20.54 -0.36 83.31
CA ASP A 197 -19.90 -0.47 84.62
C ASP A 197 -18.97 0.70 85.03
N GLY A 198 -19.24 1.50 86.07
CA GLY A 198 -19.88 1.18 87.35
C GLY A 198 -18.86 1.51 88.45
N GLY A 199 -19.01 2.64 89.15
CA GLY A 199 -17.99 3.06 90.13
C GLY A 199 -18.35 4.32 90.91
N ARG A 200 -19.42 4.24 91.69
CA ARG A 200 -19.92 5.28 92.61
C ARG A 200 -19.65 4.82 94.05
N GLU A 201 -18.67 5.43 94.72
CA GLU A 201 -18.46 5.40 96.17
C GLU A 201 -17.98 6.82 96.55
N GLY A 202 -18.52 7.59 97.51
CA GLY A 202 -19.34 7.29 98.66
C GLY A 202 -18.47 7.20 99.92
N SER A 203 -18.27 8.29 100.68
CA SER A 203 -18.39 8.29 102.15
C SER A 203 -17.94 9.59 102.84
N SER A 204 -18.73 9.96 103.84
CA SER A 204 -18.66 11.10 104.76
C SER A 204 -17.56 10.98 105.84
N PRO A 205 -17.37 12.04 106.66
CA PRO A 205 -17.18 11.87 108.10
C PRO A 205 -18.19 12.76 108.87
N SER A 206 -19.19 12.17 109.54
CA SER A 206 -19.22 11.74 110.95
C SER A 206 -19.07 12.88 111.97
N TRP A 207 -20.20 13.18 112.61
CA TRP A 207 -20.33 13.91 113.87
C TRP A 207 -20.03 12.96 115.05
N ASP A 208 -19.31 13.44 116.06
CA ASP A 208 -19.34 13.04 117.47
C ASP A 208 -18.44 14.02 118.25
N GLU A 209 -18.51 14.29 119.55
CA GLU A 209 -19.53 14.44 120.61
C GLU A 209 -18.68 14.69 121.90
N LEU A 210 -19.29 15.25 122.95
CA LEU A 210 -18.85 15.29 124.37
C LEU A 210 -17.78 16.31 124.81
N ALA A 211 -17.74 16.83 126.04
CA ALA A 211 -18.68 17.09 127.15
C ALA A 211 -17.82 17.65 128.33
N GLY A 212 -18.47 18.30 129.31
CA GLY A 212 -17.98 18.44 130.70
C GLY A 212 -17.45 19.84 131.07
N THR A 213 -18.20 20.77 131.72
CA THR A 213 -18.74 20.83 133.09
C THR A 213 -17.70 20.74 134.23
N GLY A 214 -17.66 21.77 135.08
CA GLY A 214 -16.96 21.76 136.37
C GLY A 214 -17.03 23.11 137.09
N ASN A 215 -18.09 23.31 137.89
CA ASN A 215 -18.24 24.35 138.92
C ASN A 215 -17.69 23.82 140.25
N ASP A 216 -17.08 24.68 141.08
CA ASP A 216 -17.05 24.62 142.57
C ASP A 216 -16.44 25.94 143.08
N ALA A 217 -17.07 26.81 143.89
CA ALA A 217 -17.69 26.72 145.23
C ALA A 217 -16.73 27.18 146.36
N GLY A 218 -17.25 28.00 147.29
CA GLY A 218 -16.62 28.42 148.57
C GLY A 218 -16.49 29.95 148.72
N ALA A 219 -17.41 30.68 149.38
CA ALA A 219 -17.62 30.80 150.85
C ALA A 219 -16.43 31.53 151.53
N GLU A 220 -16.51 32.46 152.49
CA GLU A 220 -17.50 33.21 153.29
C GLU A 220 -16.68 34.36 153.94
N GLY A 221 -17.21 35.56 154.21
CA GLY A 221 -17.56 35.92 155.59
C GLY A 221 -17.21 37.38 155.96
N VAL A 222 -18.24 38.23 155.90
CA VAL A 222 -18.61 39.38 156.76
C VAL A 222 -17.57 40.44 157.16
N LEU A 223 -17.61 41.58 156.45
CA LEU A 223 -17.02 42.89 156.82
C LEU A 223 -18.12 43.92 157.11
N SER A 224 -17.78 44.95 157.89
CA SER A 224 -18.67 45.96 158.51
C SER A 224 -19.57 46.75 157.53
N PRO A 225 -20.83 47.10 157.92
CA PRO A 225 -21.83 47.74 157.06
C PRO A 225 -21.41 49.05 156.37
N GLU A 226 -20.55 49.87 156.98
CA GLU A 226 -20.04 51.11 156.36
C GLU A 226 -18.92 50.87 155.34
N GLU A 227 -18.14 49.80 155.53
CA GLU A 227 -17.14 49.35 154.56
C GLU A 227 -17.78 48.66 153.37
N PHE A 228 -18.91 47.96 153.58
CA PHE A 228 -19.69 47.32 152.51
C PHE A 228 -20.20 48.34 151.49
N ALA A 229 -20.63 49.54 151.90
CA ALA A 229 -21.10 50.58 150.97
C ALA A 229 -19.96 51.17 150.11
N ARG A 230 -18.79 51.44 150.72
CA ARG A 230 -17.58 51.89 150.00
C ARG A 230 -16.98 50.78 149.14
N GLN A 231 -16.98 49.53 149.60
CA GLN A 231 -16.56 48.36 148.83
C GLN A 231 -17.54 48.04 147.70
N ARG A 232 -18.87 48.22 147.85
CA ARG A 232 -19.84 48.03 146.76
C ARG A 232 -19.71 49.11 145.69
N ALA A 233 -19.41 50.35 146.07
CA ALA A 233 -19.10 51.42 145.12
C ALA A 233 -17.76 51.18 144.39
N LYS A 234 -16.71 50.78 145.12
CA LYS A 234 -15.41 50.38 144.54
C LYS A 234 -15.54 49.11 143.68
N ALA A 235 -16.34 48.13 144.09
CA ALA A 235 -16.58 46.88 143.37
C ALA A 235 -17.48 47.10 142.15
N LYS A 236 -18.46 48.00 142.18
CA LYS A 236 -19.21 48.42 141.00
C LYS A 236 -18.30 49.15 140.00
N LYS A 237 -17.46 50.09 140.46
CA LYS A 237 -16.44 50.73 139.60
C LYS A 237 -15.42 49.73 139.06
N LEU A 238 -14.96 48.77 139.86
CA LEU A 238 -14.06 47.69 139.45
C LEU A 238 -14.73 46.70 138.49
N LYS A 239 -16.03 46.41 138.67
CA LYS A 239 -16.81 45.54 137.78
C LYS A 239 -17.06 46.21 136.44
N VAL A 240 -17.36 47.52 136.43
CA VAL A 240 -17.45 48.32 135.21
C VAL A 240 -16.07 48.42 134.53
N ALA A 241 -15.00 48.68 135.28
CA ALA A 241 -13.64 48.70 134.73
C ALA A 241 -13.23 47.34 134.14
N ARG A 242 -13.49 46.23 134.85
CA ARG A 242 -13.27 44.87 134.33
C ARG A 242 -14.15 44.54 133.13
N GLN A 243 -15.37 45.04 133.08
CA GLN A 243 -16.28 44.86 131.95
C GLN A 243 -15.82 45.65 130.74
N VAL A 244 -15.34 46.89 130.94
CA VAL A 244 -14.72 47.71 129.90
C VAL A 244 -13.42 47.07 129.41
N ASP A 245 -12.56 46.56 130.29
CA ASP A 245 -11.33 45.85 129.90
C ASP A 245 -11.63 44.52 129.19
N LYS A 246 -12.66 43.79 129.62
CA LYS A 246 -13.15 42.58 128.94
C LYS A 246 -13.67 42.92 127.55
N MET A 247 -14.41 44.02 127.40
CA MET A 247 -14.92 44.49 126.11
C MET A 247 -13.79 44.97 125.21
N LYS A 248 -12.81 45.72 125.74
CA LYS A 248 -11.59 46.12 125.02
C LYS A 248 -10.81 44.91 124.55
N ARG A 249 -10.55 43.92 125.41
CA ARG A 249 -9.89 42.66 125.03
C ARG A 249 -10.68 41.85 124.01
N ALA A 250 -12.01 41.86 124.09
CA ALA A 250 -12.86 41.20 123.11
C ALA A 250 -12.82 41.91 121.74
N MET A 251 -12.84 43.25 121.73
CA MET A 251 -12.65 44.04 120.52
C MET A 251 -11.25 43.86 119.93
N GLU A 252 -10.21 43.83 120.76
CA GLU A 252 -8.82 43.55 120.34
C GLU A 252 -8.72 42.14 119.73
N LYS A 253 -9.34 41.12 120.35
CA LYS A 253 -9.38 39.75 119.80
C LYS A 253 -10.17 39.67 118.50
N ASN A 254 -11.28 40.39 118.37
CA ASN A 254 -12.03 40.44 117.12
C ASN A 254 -11.23 41.16 116.03
N LYS A 255 -10.57 42.27 116.37
CA LYS A 255 -9.66 42.98 115.48
C LYS A 255 -8.52 42.06 115.01
N GLN A 256 -7.89 41.30 115.90
CA GLN A 256 -6.86 40.31 115.55
C GLN A 256 -7.43 39.18 114.67
N ARG A 257 -8.67 38.73 114.89
CA ARG A 257 -9.34 37.75 114.03
C ARG A 257 -9.63 38.32 112.64
N GLU A 258 -10.09 39.57 112.56
CA GLU A 258 -10.32 40.28 111.30
C GLU A 258 -9.00 40.48 110.55
N GLU A 259 -7.94 40.92 111.23
CA GLU A 259 -6.60 41.04 110.67
C GLU A 259 -6.08 39.69 110.16
N ALA A 260 -6.25 38.61 110.93
CA ALA A 260 -5.87 37.25 110.49
C ALA A 260 -6.71 36.76 109.29
N GLN A 261 -8.00 37.10 109.23
CA GLN A 261 -8.85 36.79 108.07
C GLN A 261 -8.43 37.57 106.83
N ILE A 262 -8.13 38.87 106.98
CA ILE A 262 -7.62 39.72 105.90
C ILE A 262 -6.27 39.18 105.41
N GLU A 263 -5.38 38.80 106.32
CA GLU A 263 -4.08 38.23 105.98
C GLU A 263 -4.21 36.88 105.27
N HIS A 264 -5.11 35.99 105.73
CA HIS A 264 -5.38 34.72 105.08
C HIS A 264 -5.94 34.91 103.65
N VAL A 265 -6.89 35.83 103.46
CA VAL A 265 -7.43 36.16 102.13
C VAL A 265 -6.35 36.79 101.24
N ALA A 266 -5.50 37.67 101.79
CA ALA A 266 -4.38 38.24 101.08
C ALA A 266 -3.35 37.17 100.67
N ALA A 267 -3.05 36.21 101.55
CA ALA A 267 -2.18 35.08 101.26
C ALA A 267 -2.76 34.17 100.17
N MET A 268 -4.06 33.86 100.22
CA MET A 268 -4.74 33.13 99.14
C MET A 268 -4.67 33.88 97.81
N ARG A 269 -4.92 35.18 97.79
CA ARG A 269 -4.80 36.01 96.58
C ARG A 269 -3.37 36.01 96.03
N ARG A 270 -2.36 36.10 96.89
CA ARG A 270 -0.94 35.99 96.50
C ARG A 270 -0.64 34.63 95.89
N ARG A 271 -1.12 33.53 96.50
CA ARG A 271 -0.95 32.17 95.99
C ARG A 271 -1.64 31.95 94.65
N MET A 272 -2.88 32.44 94.48
CA MET A 272 -3.60 32.39 93.21
C MET A 272 -2.87 33.18 92.12
N LYS A 273 -2.38 34.38 92.44
CA LYS A 273 -1.61 35.20 91.51
C LYS A 273 -0.29 34.53 91.11
N GLN A 274 0.40 33.88 92.06
CA GLN A 274 1.59 33.07 91.76
C GLN A 274 1.27 31.89 90.84
N GLN A 275 0.20 31.13 91.11
CA GLN A 275 -0.23 30.03 90.25
C GLN A 275 -0.60 30.50 88.85
N GLU A 276 -1.24 31.67 88.73
CA GLU A 276 -1.57 32.27 87.44
C GLU A 276 -0.31 32.67 86.66
N GLN A 277 0.68 33.26 87.33
CA GLN A 277 1.99 33.57 86.74
C GLN A 277 2.73 32.29 86.30
N GLU A 278 2.71 31.23 87.11
CA GLU A 278 3.32 29.95 86.75
C GLU A 278 2.63 29.32 85.53
N ARG A 279 1.28 29.37 85.46
CA ARG A 279 0.53 28.92 84.28
C ARG A 279 0.88 29.72 83.03
N GLN A 280 1.00 31.04 83.15
CA GLN A 280 1.43 31.90 82.03
C GLN A 280 2.83 31.51 81.54
N GLN A 281 3.79 31.32 82.47
CA GLN A 281 5.13 30.86 82.11
C GLN A 281 5.14 29.47 81.47
N GLN A 282 4.27 28.56 81.89
CA GLN A 282 4.12 27.25 81.26
C GLN A 282 3.59 27.37 79.84
N LEU A 283 2.56 28.19 79.61
CA LEU A 283 2.02 28.44 78.28
C LEU A 283 3.08 29.04 77.34
N GLU A 284 3.84 30.04 77.81
CA GLU A 284 4.94 30.62 77.03
C GLU A 284 6.01 29.57 76.67
N ARG A 285 6.39 28.70 77.61
CA ARG A 285 7.32 27.59 77.35
C ARG A 285 6.77 26.61 76.31
N GLU A 286 5.49 26.26 76.40
CA GLU A 286 4.83 25.39 75.43
C GLU A 286 4.76 26.02 74.03
N GLU A 287 4.47 27.31 73.93
CA GLU A 287 4.46 28.06 72.67
C GLU A 287 5.83 28.07 72.01
N VAL A 288 6.90 28.33 72.77
CA VAL A 288 8.28 28.27 72.26
C VAL A 288 8.62 26.86 71.77
N LEU A 289 8.24 25.81 72.50
CA LEU A 289 8.44 24.43 72.08
C LEU A 289 7.65 24.08 70.82
N ARG A 290 6.39 24.54 70.69
CA ARG A 290 5.59 24.37 69.47
C ARG A 290 6.25 25.07 68.28
N TYR A 291 6.72 26.29 68.46
CA TYR A 291 7.44 27.03 67.42
C TYR A 291 8.73 26.32 66.98
N LEU A 292 9.54 25.82 67.93
CA LEU A 292 10.75 25.07 67.61
C LEU A 292 10.45 23.76 66.88
N LYS A 293 9.44 23.01 67.32
CA LYS A 293 8.98 21.79 66.63
C LYS A 293 8.51 22.11 65.21
N GLN A 294 7.72 23.18 65.04
CA GLN A 294 7.26 23.62 63.72
C GLN A 294 8.44 24.05 62.82
N ARG A 295 9.42 24.77 63.36
CA ARG A 295 10.63 25.16 62.63
C ARG A 295 11.46 23.95 62.20
N GLN A 296 11.60 22.94 63.07
CA GLN A 296 12.27 21.68 62.72
C GLN A 296 11.49 20.88 61.67
N ALA A 297 10.16 20.82 61.77
CA ALA A 297 9.31 20.18 60.77
C ALA A 297 9.48 20.83 59.39
N ARG A 298 9.42 22.17 59.31
CA ARG A 298 9.67 22.91 58.06
C ARG A 298 11.05 22.66 57.49
N LYS A 299 12.10 22.57 58.33
CA LYS A 299 13.46 22.22 57.87
C LYS A 299 13.51 20.81 57.27
N ARG A 300 12.88 19.82 57.91
CA ARG A 300 12.81 18.44 57.40
C ARG A 300 12.00 18.36 56.11
N GLU A 301 10.89 19.08 56.03
CA GLU A 301 10.07 19.17 54.84
C GLU A 301 10.83 19.79 53.67
N ALA A 302 11.57 20.89 53.91
CA ALA A 302 12.42 21.51 52.91
C ALA A 302 13.53 20.55 52.41
N GLN A 303 14.16 19.80 53.32
CA GLN A 303 15.15 18.78 52.94
C GLN A 303 14.54 17.66 52.09
N LEU A 304 13.34 17.18 52.45
CA LEU A 304 12.62 16.18 51.67
C LEU A 304 12.18 16.73 50.31
N ALA A 305 11.80 18.00 50.22
CA ALA A 305 11.47 18.65 48.96
C ALA A 305 12.69 18.68 48.01
N VAL A 306 13.86 19.09 48.52
CA VAL A 306 15.11 19.07 47.74
C VAL A 306 15.46 17.64 47.29
N GLN A 307 15.30 16.63 48.16
CA GLN A 307 15.55 15.24 47.77
C GLN A 307 14.56 14.73 46.71
N ARG A 308 13.29 15.16 46.76
CA ARG A 308 12.30 14.82 45.74
C ARG A 308 12.66 15.46 44.40
N GLU A 309 13.00 16.73 44.39
CA GLU A 309 13.44 17.44 43.19
C GLU A 309 14.69 16.79 42.57
N GLN A 310 15.67 16.40 43.38
CA GLN A 310 16.85 15.67 42.90
C GLN A 310 16.49 14.31 42.29
N ARG A 311 15.55 13.56 42.88
CA ARG A 311 15.08 12.28 42.33
C ARG A 311 14.33 12.48 41.02
N GLU A 312 13.44 13.47 40.96
CA GLU A 312 12.70 13.83 39.75
C GLU A 312 13.67 14.24 38.63
N ALA A 313 14.64 15.11 38.92
CA ALA A 313 15.69 15.51 38.00
C ALA A 313 16.52 14.31 37.51
N ALA A 314 16.90 13.38 38.41
CA ALA A 314 17.62 12.16 38.04
C ALA A 314 16.79 11.25 37.13
N THR A 315 15.48 11.10 37.40
CA THR A 315 14.59 10.31 36.53
C THR A 315 14.39 10.97 35.16
N ALA A 316 14.26 12.31 35.12
CA ALA A 316 14.18 13.07 33.88
C ALA A 316 15.47 12.94 33.06
N ALA A 317 16.63 13.04 33.69
CA ALA A 317 17.93 12.84 33.03
C ALA A 317 18.06 11.41 32.47
N ARG A 318 17.63 10.39 33.22
CA ARG A 318 17.62 8.99 32.75
C ARG A 318 16.69 8.80 31.55
N GLN A 319 15.51 9.42 31.56
CA GLN A 319 14.59 9.37 30.42
C GLN A 319 15.15 10.10 29.19
N ALA A 320 15.81 11.24 29.39
CA ALA A 320 16.48 11.97 28.31
C ALA A 320 17.62 11.14 27.70
N ALA A 321 18.42 10.46 28.52
CA ALA A 321 19.47 9.55 28.05
C ALA A 321 18.91 8.39 27.23
N LEU A 322 17.80 7.77 27.66
CA LEU A 322 17.14 6.70 26.90
C LEU A 322 16.56 7.18 25.56
N ARG A 323 16.09 8.43 25.49
CA ARG A 323 15.65 9.04 24.22
C ARG A 323 16.83 9.25 23.29
N ALA A 324 17.92 9.85 23.79
CA ALA A 324 19.14 10.04 23.02
C ALA A 324 19.73 8.72 22.49
N GLU A 325 19.69 7.65 23.30
CA GLU A 325 20.14 6.32 22.87
C GLU A 325 19.24 5.74 21.77
N ARG A 326 17.91 5.91 21.87
CA ARG A 326 16.97 5.48 20.82
C ARG A 326 17.20 6.26 19.52
N ASP A 327 17.42 7.56 19.60
CA ASP A 327 17.69 8.42 18.45
C ASP A 327 19.03 8.05 17.78
N ALA A 328 20.06 7.74 18.58
CA ALA A 328 21.34 7.26 18.08
C ALA A 328 21.22 5.91 17.35
N ARG A 329 20.48 4.94 17.93
CA ARG A 329 20.22 3.65 17.28
C ARG A 329 19.39 3.81 16.00
N ALA A 330 18.40 4.71 16.00
CA ALA A 330 17.62 5.01 14.81
C ALA A 330 18.49 5.62 13.70
N ALA A 331 19.42 6.52 14.04
CA ALA A 331 20.38 7.08 13.10
C ALA A 331 21.34 6.03 12.54
N GLU A 332 21.79 5.09 13.36
CA GLU A 332 22.64 3.97 12.92
C GLU A 332 21.90 3.03 11.94
N LEU A 333 20.65 2.68 12.24
CA LEU A 333 19.83 1.87 11.33
C LEU A 333 19.63 2.55 9.97
N ARG A 334 19.38 3.87 9.95
CA ARG A 334 19.29 4.64 8.69
C ARG A 334 20.57 4.57 7.88
N ARG A 335 21.75 4.68 8.52
CA ARG A 335 23.04 4.52 7.82
C ARG A 335 23.21 3.12 7.23
N GLN A 336 22.81 2.08 7.96
CA GLN A 336 22.86 0.70 7.45
C GLN A 336 21.89 0.48 6.28
N GLU A 337 20.71 1.10 6.31
CA GLU A 337 19.75 1.08 5.20
C GLU A 337 20.33 1.79 3.97
N GLU A 338 20.88 2.99 4.12
CA GLU A 338 21.55 3.73 3.04
C GLU A 338 22.73 2.93 2.44
N GLU A 339 23.54 2.26 3.26
CA GLU A 339 24.62 1.39 2.77
C GLU A 339 24.09 0.19 1.98
N ARG A 340 23.00 -0.44 2.45
CA ARG A 340 22.36 -1.55 1.72
C ARG A 340 21.77 -1.08 0.40
N GLU A 341 21.15 0.08 0.36
CA GLU A 341 20.63 0.68 -0.88
C GLU A 341 21.75 0.96 -1.87
N ARG A 342 22.88 1.55 -1.41
CA ARG A 342 24.07 1.76 -2.25
C ARG A 342 24.61 0.45 -2.82
N GLN A 343 24.71 -0.60 -2.00
CA GLN A 343 25.14 -1.92 -2.47
C GLN A 343 24.16 -2.54 -3.49
N GLN A 344 22.85 -2.34 -3.30
CA GLN A 344 21.85 -2.81 -4.26
C GLN A 344 21.93 -2.04 -5.57
N GLU A 345 22.12 -0.71 -5.51
CA GLU A 345 22.29 0.13 -6.68
C GLU A 345 23.58 -0.23 -7.44
N GLU A 346 24.68 -0.48 -6.74
CA GLU A 346 25.94 -0.93 -7.33
C GLU A 346 25.75 -2.28 -8.06
N ARG A 347 25.14 -3.28 -7.41
CA ARG A 347 24.80 -4.56 -8.05
C ARG A 347 23.86 -4.40 -9.25
N ARG A 348 22.94 -3.43 -9.20
CA ARG A 348 22.05 -3.12 -10.32
C ARG A 348 22.85 -2.54 -11.49
N ARG A 349 23.75 -1.59 -11.23
CA ARG A 349 24.65 -1.02 -12.24
C ARG A 349 25.57 -2.08 -12.85
N GLU A 350 26.10 -3.00 -12.04
CA GLU A 350 26.90 -4.14 -12.52
C GLU A 350 26.09 -5.05 -13.47
N ARG A 351 24.85 -5.39 -13.11
CA ARG A 351 23.96 -6.18 -13.97
C ARG A 351 23.61 -5.45 -15.27
N GLU A 352 23.31 -4.16 -15.19
CA GLU A 352 23.03 -3.32 -16.36
C GLU A 352 24.28 -3.24 -17.27
N ALA A 353 25.47 -3.11 -16.71
CA ALA A 353 26.74 -3.14 -17.45
C ALA A 353 27.03 -4.52 -18.08
N GLU A 354 26.72 -5.61 -17.39
CA GLU A 354 26.86 -6.97 -17.94
C GLU A 354 25.90 -7.19 -19.12
N ILE A 355 24.64 -6.75 -18.99
CA ILE A 355 23.66 -6.81 -20.08
C ILE A 355 24.15 -5.98 -21.27
N ALA A 356 24.67 -4.78 -21.05
CA ALA A 356 25.23 -3.93 -22.10
C ALA A 356 26.39 -4.62 -22.83
N ARG A 357 27.34 -5.23 -22.09
CA ARG A 357 28.45 -6.00 -22.69
C ARG A 357 27.96 -7.18 -23.52
N ARG A 358 26.95 -7.93 -23.04
CA ARG A 358 26.35 -9.03 -23.81
C ARG A 358 25.67 -8.55 -25.09
N MET A 359 25.01 -7.39 -25.04
CA MET A 359 24.39 -6.78 -26.22
C MET A 359 25.45 -6.33 -27.24
N GLU A 360 26.55 -5.71 -26.78
CA GLU A 360 27.68 -5.35 -27.65
C GLU A 360 28.32 -6.59 -28.28
N GLU A 361 28.55 -7.66 -27.51
CA GLU A 361 29.07 -8.92 -28.04
C GLU A 361 28.13 -9.54 -29.10
N GLN A 362 26.82 -9.50 -28.87
CA GLN A 362 25.84 -9.94 -29.87
C GLN A 362 25.88 -9.09 -31.14
N GLN A 363 26.02 -7.78 -31.02
CA GLN A 363 26.16 -6.89 -32.17
C GLN A 363 27.44 -7.18 -32.96
N GLN A 364 28.57 -7.38 -32.29
CA GLN A 364 29.83 -7.77 -32.93
C GLN A 364 29.73 -9.12 -33.64
N ARG A 365 29.06 -10.11 -33.01
CA ARG A 365 28.81 -11.41 -33.66
C ARG A 365 27.95 -11.27 -34.91
N LEU A 366 26.90 -10.45 -34.87
CA LEU A 366 26.08 -10.18 -36.05
C LEU A 366 26.88 -9.47 -37.14
N GLN A 367 27.69 -8.47 -36.80
CA GLN A 367 28.59 -7.79 -37.75
C GLN A 367 29.55 -8.77 -38.40
N SER A 368 30.21 -9.63 -37.61
CA SER A 368 31.10 -10.66 -38.14
C SER A 368 30.39 -11.66 -39.07
N ILE A 369 29.14 -12.04 -38.77
CA ILE A 369 28.31 -12.87 -39.66
C ILE A 369 28.01 -12.12 -40.97
N TYR A 370 27.69 -10.83 -40.91
CA TYR A 370 27.45 -10.02 -42.11
C TYR A 370 28.71 -9.93 -42.99
N GLU A 371 29.86 -9.61 -42.40
CA GLU A 371 31.16 -9.55 -43.10
C GLU A 371 31.52 -10.91 -43.73
N HIS A 372 31.31 -12.00 -42.99
CA HIS A 372 31.55 -13.35 -43.51
C HIS A 372 30.65 -13.68 -44.71
N ASN A 373 29.36 -13.35 -44.62
CA ASN A 373 28.42 -13.57 -45.72
C ASN A 373 28.73 -12.68 -46.93
N GLU A 374 29.15 -11.44 -46.71
CA GLU A 374 29.61 -10.54 -47.77
C GLU A 374 30.83 -11.13 -48.48
N ALA A 375 31.80 -11.68 -47.75
CA ALA A 375 32.96 -12.36 -48.32
C ALA A 375 32.55 -13.59 -49.15
N ILE A 376 31.57 -14.39 -48.69
CA ILE A 376 31.03 -15.53 -49.47
C ILE A 376 30.37 -15.04 -50.76
N VAL A 377 29.57 -13.98 -50.70
CA VAL A 377 28.90 -13.41 -51.88
C VAL A 377 29.92 -12.85 -52.86
N ALA A 378 30.93 -12.12 -52.38
CA ALA A 378 32.03 -11.61 -53.20
C ALA A 378 32.81 -12.75 -53.87
N GLY A 379 33.11 -13.84 -53.13
CA GLY A 379 33.75 -15.02 -53.70
C GLY A 379 32.92 -15.66 -54.81
N ARG A 380 31.62 -15.87 -54.59
CA ARG A 380 30.70 -16.40 -55.63
C ARG A 380 30.59 -15.49 -56.84
N ALA A 381 30.61 -14.17 -56.63
CA ALA A 381 30.59 -13.20 -57.72
C ALA A 381 31.87 -13.27 -58.56
N ALA A 382 33.03 -13.42 -57.93
CA ALA A 382 34.31 -13.62 -58.61
C ALA A 382 34.33 -14.94 -59.41
N ASP A 383 33.88 -16.05 -58.83
CA ASP A 383 33.76 -17.34 -59.52
C ASP A 383 32.84 -17.26 -60.74
N LEU A 384 31.73 -16.51 -60.62
CA LEU A 384 30.80 -16.29 -61.72
C LEU A 384 31.43 -15.45 -62.83
N GLN A 385 32.17 -14.39 -62.48
CA GLN A 385 32.91 -13.58 -63.44
C GLN A 385 33.97 -14.40 -64.18
N GLU A 386 34.70 -15.27 -63.49
CA GLU A 386 35.66 -16.19 -64.11
C GLU A 386 34.97 -17.14 -65.09
N ARG A 387 33.82 -17.73 -64.70
CA ARG A 387 33.04 -18.58 -65.60
C ARG A 387 32.50 -17.84 -66.82
N MET A 388 32.08 -16.58 -66.66
CA MET A 388 31.65 -15.74 -67.77
C MET A 388 32.81 -15.45 -68.72
N ALA A 389 33.98 -15.06 -68.18
CA ALA A 389 35.19 -14.84 -68.99
C ALA A 389 35.62 -16.11 -69.75
N ALA A 390 35.62 -17.27 -69.08
CA ALA A 390 35.92 -18.55 -69.72
C ALA A 390 34.90 -18.92 -70.81
N ALA A 391 33.62 -18.63 -70.61
CA ALA A 391 32.58 -18.84 -71.61
C ALA A 391 32.77 -17.91 -72.83
N ASP A 392 33.17 -16.66 -72.61
CA ASP A 392 33.46 -15.72 -73.69
C ASP A 392 34.74 -16.09 -74.45
N GLU A 393 35.77 -16.61 -73.78
CA GLU A 393 36.94 -17.21 -74.45
C GLU A 393 36.55 -18.43 -75.31
N GLN A 394 35.67 -19.30 -74.82
CA GLN A 394 35.17 -20.43 -75.60
C GLN A 394 34.38 -19.98 -76.82
N ARG A 395 33.53 -18.94 -76.68
CA ARG A 395 32.82 -18.33 -77.80
C ARG A 395 33.78 -17.76 -78.83
N ALA A 396 34.83 -17.06 -78.40
CA ALA A 396 35.86 -16.53 -79.27
C ALA A 396 36.59 -17.66 -80.05
N ARG A 397 36.95 -18.76 -79.38
CA ARG A 397 37.55 -19.93 -80.03
C ARG A 397 36.64 -20.57 -81.07
N LEU A 398 35.35 -20.74 -80.75
CA LEU A 398 34.37 -21.28 -81.69
C LEU A 398 34.14 -20.35 -82.89
N GLN A 399 34.16 -19.04 -82.66
CA GLN A 399 34.09 -18.05 -83.74
C GLN A 399 35.31 -18.13 -84.65
N GLU A 400 36.52 -18.20 -84.08
CA GLU A 400 37.75 -18.38 -84.85
C GLU A 400 37.73 -19.69 -85.67
N GLN A 401 37.22 -20.79 -85.10
CA GLN A 401 37.03 -22.05 -85.84
C GLN A 401 36.05 -21.91 -87.00
N ARG A 402 34.91 -21.23 -86.79
CA ARG A 402 33.96 -20.92 -87.86
C ARG A 402 34.59 -20.07 -88.95
N ASP A 403 35.36 -19.06 -88.58
CA ASP A 403 36.03 -18.18 -89.54
C ASP A 403 37.08 -18.95 -90.36
N LYS A 404 37.83 -19.85 -89.71
CA LYS A 404 38.75 -20.79 -90.40
C LYS A 404 38.01 -21.72 -91.36
N GLU A 405 36.89 -22.30 -90.93
CA GLU A 405 36.07 -23.17 -91.79
C GLU A 405 35.50 -22.40 -92.99
N LEU A 406 35.01 -21.17 -92.77
CA LEU A 406 34.54 -20.29 -93.84
C LEU A 406 35.66 -19.91 -94.80
N ALA A 407 36.88 -19.65 -94.31
CA ALA A 407 38.04 -19.40 -95.15
C ALA A 407 38.40 -20.64 -95.99
N GLN A 408 38.47 -21.83 -95.39
CA GLN A 408 38.71 -23.08 -96.11
C GLN A 408 37.63 -23.36 -97.16
N ARG A 409 36.35 -23.11 -96.85
CA ARG A 409 35.25 -23.22 -97.82
C ARG A 409 35.39 -22.23 -98.97
N ARG A 410 35.83 -21.00 -98.71
CA ARG A 410 36.11 -19.99 -99.76
C ARG A 410 37.26 -20.45 -100.67
N GLU A 411 38.35 -20.94 -100.10
CA GLU A 411 39.48 -21.50 -100.85
C GLU A 411 39.07 -22.71 -101.70
N ALA A 412 38.33 -23.65 -101.12
CA ALA A 412 37.81 -24.81 -101.85
C ALA A 412 36.85 -24.40 -102.99
N ASN A 413 36.02 -23.38 -102.78
CA ASN A 413 35.16 -22.83 -103.83
C ASN A 413 35.96 -22.12 -104.92
N GLN A 414 37.01 -21.37 -104.57
CA GLN A 414 37.93 -20.76 -105.54
C GLN A 414 38.67 -21.83 -106.35
N GLN A 415 39.18 -22.89 -105.73
CA GLN A 415 39.81 -24.01 -106.43
C GLN A 415 38.83 -24.70 -107.39
N LYS A 416 37.56 -24.88 -106.97
CA LYS A 416 36.51 -25.40 -107.85
C LYS A 416 36.23 -24.46 -109.04
N GLN A 417 36.20 -23.15 -108.81
CA GLN A 417 36.05 -22.17 -109.88
C GLN A 417 37.22 -22.24 -110.86
N GLN A 418 38.46 -22.23 -110.37
CA GLN A 418 39.67 -22.38 -111.18
C GLN A 418 39.68 -23.70 -111.98
N SER A 419 39.32 -24.82 -111.34
CA SER A 419 39.21 -26.11 -112.03
C SER A 419 38.12 -26.10 -113.11
N ASN A 420 36.98 -25.46 -112.84
CA ASN A 420 35.90 -25.31 -113.82
C ASN A 420 36.31 -24.39 -114.98
N GLU A 421 37.02 -23.30 -114.70
CA GLU A 421 37.61 -22.41 -115.71
C GLU A 421 38.64 -23.15 -116.57
N GLU A 422 39.51 -23.95 -115.96
CA GLU A 422 40.48 -24.77 -116.68
C GLU A 422 39.80 -25.82 -117.56
N LYS A 423 38.74 -26.47 -117.07
CA LYS A 423 37.90 -27.39 -117.85
C LYS A 423 37.22 -26.67 -119.02
N ARG A 424 36.70 -25.46 -118.80
CA ARG A 424 36.13 -24.62 -119.87
C ARG A 424 37.18 -24.27 -120.91
N ARG A 425 38.36 -23.81 -120.49
CA ARG A 425 39.48 -23.51 -121.37
C ARG A 425 39.91 -24.73 -122.20
N LYS A 426 40.05 -25.90 -121.57
CA LYS A 426 40.35 -27.17 -122.27
C LYS A 426 39.23 -27.60 -123.22
N ALA A 427 37.97 -27.36 -122.86
CA ALA A 427 36.84 -27.62 -123.75
C ALA A 427 36.84 -26.67 -124.97
N ASP A 428 37.14 -25.38 -124.76
CA ASP A 428 37.29 -24.38 -125.81
C ASP A 428 38.48 -24.68 -126.73
N GLU A 429 39.60 -25.14 -126.18
CA GLU A 429 40.76 -25.64 -126.94
C GLU A 429 40.37 -26.83 -127.81
N ARG A 430 39.72 -27.86 -127.23
CA ARG A 430 39.20 -29.01 -128.01
C ARG A 430 38.19 -28.59 -129.06
N PHE A 431 37.36 -27.59 -128.77
CA PHE A 431 36.40 -27.05 -129.72
C PHE A 431 37.10 -26.31 -130.86
N ARG A 432 38.13 -25.50 -130.56
CA ARG A 432 39.01 -24.88 -131.56
C ARG A 432 39.75 -25.90 -132.41
N ASP A 433 40.28 -26.97 -131.82
CA ASP A 433 40.96 -28.03 -132.56
C ASP A 433 39.99 -28.76 -133.51
N LYS A 434 38.77 -29.04 -133.05
CA LYS A 434 37.71 -29.58 -133.90
C LYS A 434 37.36 -28.62 -135.04
N LEU A 435 37.17 -27.33 -134.75
CA LEU A 435 36.93 -26.31 -135.77
C LEU A 435 38.10 -26.21 -136.74
N GLY A 436 39.35 -26.28 -136.27
CA GLY A 436 40.55 -26.38 -137.10
C GLY A 436 40.49 -27.58 -138.04
N GLY A 437 40.07 -28.74 -137.54
CA GLY A 437 39.82 -29.94 -138.33
C GLY A 437 38.70 -29.79 -139.38
N TYR A 438 37.66 -29.01 -139.09
CA TYR A 438 36.63 -28.67 -140.08
C TYR A 438 37.11 -27.65 -141.11
N VAL A 439 37.92 -26.68 -140.71
CA VAL A 439 38.52 -25.69 -141.62
C VAL A 439 39.51 -26.36 -142.57
N THR A 440 40.33 -27.31 -142.10
CA THR A 440 41.22 -28.08 -142.98
C THR A 440 40.45 -29.01 -143.92
N LYS A 441 39.37 -29.66 -143.44
CA LYS A 441 38.46 -30.43 -144.29
C LYS A 441 37.73 -29.55 -145.31
N ALA A 442 37.32 -28.33 -144.93
CA ALA A 442 36.68 -27.37 -145.82
C ALA A 442 37.65 -26.87 -146.90
N LYS A 443 38.90 -26.55 -146.52
CA LYS A 443 39.97 -26.19 -147.48
C LYS A 443 40.28 -27.34 -148.44
N SER A 444 40.39 -28.57 -147.94
CA SER A 444 40.58 -29.77 -148.78
C SER A 444 39.39 -30.03 -149.72
N ALA A 445 38.15 -29.78 -149.26
CA ALA A 445 36.96 -29.88 -150.10
C ALA A 445 36.89 -28.76 -151.15
N GLU A 446 37.35 -27.55 -150.82
CA GLU A 446 37.45 -26.42 -151.73
C GLU A 446 38.53 -26.66 -152.80
N GLU A 447 39.69 -27.20 -152.42
CA GLU A 447 40.74 -27.66 -153.35
C GLU A 447 40.21 -28.72 -154.31
N ARG A 448 39.48 -29.73 -153.82
CA ARG A 448 38.81 -30.72 -154.67
C ARG A 448 37.75 -30.12 -155.58
N ARG A 449 37.11 -29.01 -155.18
CA ARG A 449 36.16 -28.26 -156.02
C ARG A 449 36.88 -27.53 -157.14
N LYS A 450 37.98 -26.83 -156.82
CA LYS A 450 38.84 -26.15 -157.80
C LYS A 450 39.46 -27.15 -158.79
N GLU A 451 39.85 -28.33 -158.31
CA GLU A 451 40.36 -29.41 -159.15
C GLU A 451 39.31 -29.95 -160.13
N ARG A 452 38.05 -30.11 -159.68
CA ARG A 452 36.93 -30.50 -160.55
C ARG A 452 36.52 -29.41 -161.53
N GLU A 453 36.60 -28.15 -161.13
CA GLU A 453 36.34 -27.01 -162.02
C GLU A 453 37.44 -26.89 -163.09
N ALA A 454 38.71 -27.10 -162.73
CA ALA A 454 39.81 -27.17 -163.69
C ALA A 454 39.64 -28.34 -164.67
N GLN A 455 39.14 -29.50 -164.22
CA GLN A 455 38.82 -30.63 -165.10
C GLN A 455 37.70 -30.29 -166.09
N ARG A 456 36.62 -29.63 -165.63
CA ARG A 456 35.54 -29.16 -166.51
C ARG A 456 35.99 -28.09 -167.49
N GLU A 457 36.89 -27.21 -167.07
CA GLU A 457 37.45 -26.18 -167.95
C GLU A 457 38.36 -26.80 -169.02
N ASN A 458 39.12 -27.84 -168.67
CA ASN A 458 39.89 -28.64 -169.63
C ASN A 458 38.99 -29.42 -170.59
N GLU A 459 37.89 -30.03 -170.13
CA GLU A 459 36.89 -30.66 -171.00
C GLU A 459 36.23 -29.66 -171.95
N LEU A 460 35.92 -28.44 -171.48
CA LEU A 460 35.40 -27.36 -172.33
C LEU A 460 36.42 -26.88 -173.36
N LYS A 461 37.72 -26.84 -173.01
CA LYS A 461 38.80 -26.54 -173.97
C LYS A 461 38.95 -27.65 -175.00
N LEU A 462 38.79 -28.92 -174.60
CA LEU A 462 38.80 -30.07 -175.51
C LEU A 462 37.63 -29.99 -176.50
N ARG A 463 36.41 -29.70 -176.01
CA ARG A 463 35.22 -29.52 -176.87
C ARG A 463 35.36 -28.34 -177.83
N ARG A 464 35.98 -27.24 -177.41
CA ARG A 464 36.26 -26.10 -178.30
C ARG A 464 37.29 -26.43 -179.38
N LEU A 465 38.24 -27.32 -179.10
CA LEU A 465 39.17 -27.83 -180.10
C LEU A 465 38.46 -28.80 -181.06
N GLU A 466 37.61 -29.68 -180.56
CA GLU A 466 36.78 -30.57 -181.40
C GLU A 466 35.79 -29.78 -182.29
N GLU A 467 35.13 -28.75 -181.76
CA GLU A 467 34.27 -27.84 -182.53
C GLU A 467 35.06 -27.02 -183.57
N ALA A 468 36.30 -26.62 -183.25
CA ALA A 468 37.18 -25.95 -184.21
C ALA A 468 37.64 -26.90 -185.33
N GLU A 469 37.93 -28.17 -185.02
CA GLU A 469 38.23 -29.19 -186.03
C GLU A 469 37.00 -29.55 -186.89
N GLU A 470 35.80 -29.60 -186.31
CA GLU A 470 34.55 -29.79 -187.07
C GLU A 470 34.21 -28.59 -187.95
N ALA A 471 34.50 -27.36 -187.50
CA ALA A 471 34.38 -26.15 -188.32
C ALA A 471 35.39 -26.15 -189.48
N GLU A 472 36.63 -26.63 -189.27
CA GLU A 472 37.63 -26.75 -190.34
C GLU A 472 37.28 -27.84 -191.36
N ARG A 473 36.61 -28.93 -190.95
CA ARG A 473 36.08 -29.96 -191.86
C ARG A 473 34.90 -29.48 -192.70
N ARG A 474 34.07 -28.56 -192.19
CA ARG A 474 32.95 -27.96 -192.93
C ARG A 474 33.38 -26.87 -193.93
N ALA A 475 34.58 -26.33 -193.80
CA ALA A 475 35.12 -25.34 -194.74
C ALA A 475 35.86 -25.95 -195.96
N LYS A 476 36.01 -27.29 -196.01
CA LYS A 476 36.70 -28.03 -197.09
C LYS A 476 35.73 -28.79 -198.03
N VAL A 477 34.44 -28.49 -197.97
CA VAL A 477 33.37 -28.91 -198.91
C VAL A 477 32.73 -27.65 -199.48
#